data_AF-A0A951TQJ5-F1
#
_entry.id   AF-A0A951TQJ5-F1
#
_cell.length_a   1.000
_cell.length_b   1.000
_cell.length_c   1.000
_cell.angle_alpha   90.00
_cell.angle_beta   90.00
_cell.angle_gamma   90.00
#
_symmetry.space_group_name_H-M   'P 1'
#
loop_
_entity.id
_entity.type
_entity.pdbx_description
1 polymer ?
#
loop_
_entity_poly.entity_id
_entity_poly.type
_entity_poly.pdbx_seq_one_letter_code
_entity_poly.pdbx_strand_id
1 'polypeptide(L)'
;FARTMARQLLVAAYALPLWTALTRSTDDVLAGVAGKAVKEVAYHLDHARSWVVRLGDGTDESSRRMQTALDELWPYAAELFESDALTERLVARGVAADPAALEAPWRVSVEQVCREATLTVPQPAWRPTGGRKGQHTEAFGHLLAELQHLHRSHPGASW
;
A
#
# COMPACT_ATOMS: atom_id res chain seq x y z
N PHE A 1 15.80 6.22 0.35
CA PHE A 1 15.43 5.44 -0.85
C PHE A 1 14.86 4.06 -0.50
N ALA A 2 15.59 3.16 0.18
CA ALA A 2 15.08 1.83 0.56
C ALA A 2 13.71 1.85 1.24
N ARG A 3 13.49 2.68 2.27
CA ARG A 3 12.17 2.92 2.89
C ARG A 3 11.08 3.30 1.90
N THR A 4 11.39 4.14 0.93
CA THR A 4 10.46 4.55 -0.13
C THR A 4 10.05 3.35 -0.98
N MET A 5 11.01 2.52 -1.40
CA MET A 5 10.75 1.34 -2.22
C MET A 5 10.07 0.21 -1.45
N ALA A 6 10.41 0.00 -0.17
CA ALA A 6 9.67 -0.90 0.71
C ALA A 6 8.19 -0.48 0.81
N ARG A 7 7.93 0.79 1.15
CA ARG A 7 6.55 1.31 1.20
C ARG A 7 5.83 1.14 -0.14
N GLN A 8 6.51 1.46 -1.25
CA GLN A 8 5.93 1.35 -2.58
C GLN A 8 5.61 -0.11 -2.93
N LEU A 9 6.48 -1.06 -2.60
CA LEU A 9 6.25 -2.49 -2.82
C LEU A 9 5.02 -2.96 -2.02
N LEU A 10 4.98 -2.70 -0.71
CA LEU A 10 3.90 -3.15 0.16
C LEU A 10 2.54 -2.60 -0.29
N VAL A 11 2.49 -1.33 -0.70
CA VAL A 11 1.25 -0.69 -1.18
C VAL A 11 0.89 -1.14 -2.59
N ALA A 12 1.82 -1.19 -3.55
CA ALA A 12 1.53 -1.58 -4.93
C ALA A 12 1.11 -3.05 -5.04
N ALA A 13 1.74 -3.93 -4.26
CA ALA A 13 1.37 -5.34 -4.19
C ALA A 13 -0.05 -5.55 -3.64
N TYR A 14 -0.56 -4.61 -2.82
CA TYR A 14 -1.93 -4.64 -2.30
C TYR A 14 -2.91 -4.00 -3.28
N ALA A 15 -2.51 -2.87 -3.84
CA ALA A 15 -3.33 -2.11 -4.76
C ALA A 15 -3.64 -2.90 -6.03
N LEU A 16 -2.71 -3.72 -6.55
CA LEU A 16 -2.96 -4.49 -7.76
C LEU A 16 -4.15 -5.47 -7.63
N PRO A 17 -4.20 -6.39 -6.65
CA PRO A 17 -5.36 -7.25 -6.44
C PRO A 17 -6.61 -6.46 -6.02
N LEU A 18 -6.48 -5.39 -5.23
CA LEU A 18 -7.60 -4.50 -4.90
C LEU A 18 -8.27 -3.92 -6.14
N TRP A 19 -7.51 -3.23 -6.99
CA TRP A 19 -8.04 -2.61 -8.20
C TRP A 19 -8.55 -3.65 -9.19
N THR A 20 -7.87 -4.80 -9.28
CA THR A 20 -8.34 -5.93 -10.11
C THR A 20 -9.73 -6.39 -9.65
N ALA A 21 -9.93 -6.58 -8.35
CA ALA A 21 -11.24 -6.96 -7.80
C ALA A 21 -12.30 -5.87 -8.04
N LEU A 22 -11.95 -4.59 -7.83
CA LEU A 22 -12.85 -3.47 -8.02
C LEU A 22 -13.28 -3.24 -9.47
N THR A 23 -12.58 -3.78 -10.47
CA THR A 23 -13.09 -3.78 -11.86
C THR A 23 -14.42 -4.53 -12.02
N ARG A 24 -14.76 -5.40 -11.06
CA ARG A 24 -16.00 -6.16 -11.00
C ARG A 24 -17.03 -5.57 -10.01
N SER A 25 -16.80 -4.34 -9.54
CA SER A 25 -17.73 -3.64 -8.66
C SER A 25 -19.11 -3.51 -9.33
N THR A 26 -20.16 -3.59 -8.53
CA THR A 26 -21.54 -3.25 -8.95
C THR A 26 -21.77 -1.75 -9.07
N ASP A 27 -20.81 -0.92 -8.65
CA ASP A 27 -20.80 0.52 -8.87
C ASP A 27 -19.96 0.88 -10.11
N ASP A 28 -20.62 1.44 -11.12
CA ASP A 28 -20.01 1.75 -12.41
C ASP A 28 -18.87 2.78 -12.32
N VAL A 29 -18.91 3.69 -11.35
CA VAL A 29 -17.85 4.69 -11.14
C VAL A 29 -16.62 4.02 -10.58
N LEU A 30 -16.78 3.18 -9.55
CA LEU A 30 -15.66 2.42 -8.98
C LEU A 30 -15.06 1.45 -9.99
N ALA A 31 -15.90 0.72 -10.73
CA ALA A 31 -15.44 -0.19 -11.78
C ALA A 31 -14.67 0.56 -12.87
N GLY A 32 -15.17 1.71 -13.31
CA GLY A 32 -14.53 2.56 -14.32
C GLY A 32 -13.19 3.15 -13.86
N VAL A 33 -13.09 3.60 -12.61
CA VAL A 33 -11.82 4.09 -12.01
C VAL A 33 -10.83 2.94 -11.89
N ALA A 34 -11.28 1.78 -11.38
CA ALA A 34 -10.44 0.60 -11.21
C ALA A 34 -9.86 0.11 -12.55
N GLY A 35 -10.66 0.09 -13.61
CA GLY A 35 -10.21 -0.31 -14.95
C GLY A 35 -9.05 0.52 -15.50
N LYS A 36 -8.92 1.77 -15.06
CA LYS A 36 -7.76 2.64 -15.37
C LYS A 36 -6.60 2.35 -14.42
N ALA A 37 -6.87 2.33 -13.12
CA ALA A 37 -5.87 2.20 -12.06
C ALA A 37 -5.08 0.88 -12.12
N VAL A 38 -5.71 -0.24 -12.51
CA VAL A 38 -5.04 -1.56 -12.59
C VAL A 38 -3.78 -1.50 -13.46
N LYS A 39 -3.84 -0.82 -14.61
CA LYS A 39 -2.70 -0.74 -15.53
C LYS A 39 -1.55 0.03 -14.91
N GLU A 40 -1.83 1.18 -14.29
CA GLU A 40 -0.82 2.01 -13.62
C GLU A 40 -0.17 1.29 -12.43
N VAL A 41 -0.98 0.63 -11.61
CA VAL A 41 -0.48 -0.07 -10.43
C VAL A 41 0.36 -1.30 -10.78
N ALA A 42 0.07 -1.97 -11.91
CA ALA A 42 0.96 -3.01 -12.42
C ALA A 42 2.38 -2.47 -12.69
N TYR A 43 2.49 -1.28 -13.30
CA TYR A 43 3.80 -0.61 -13.49
C TYR A 43 4.44 -0.19 -12.15
N HIS A 44 3.65 0.30 -11.20
CA HIS A 44 4.18 0.64 -9.87
C HIS A 44 4.77 -0.57 -9.15
N LEU A 45 4.10 -1.73 -9.24
CA LEU A 45 4.57 -2.97 -8.64
C LEU A 45 5.85 -3.46 -9.32
N ASP A 46 5.90 -3.44 -10.65
CA ASP A 46 7.10 -3.83 -11.39
C ASP A 46 8.30 -2.93 -11.06
N HIS A 47 8.08 -1.61 -11.01
CA HIS A 47 9.10 -0.64 -10.62
C HIS A 47 9.61 -0.88 -9.19
N ALA A 48 8.70 -1.06 -8.22
CA ALA A 48 9.06 -1.31 -6.84
C ALA A 48 9.82 -2.63 -6.69
N ARG A 49 9.36 -3.70 -7.34
CA ARG A 49 10.05 -5.00 -7.38
C ARG A 49 11.47 -4.85 -7.92
N SER A 50 11.63 -4.22 -9.09
CA SER A 50 12.94 -4.03 -9.72
C SER A 50 13.96 -3.36 -8.79
N TRP A 51 13.54 -2.32 -8.07
CA TRP A 51 14.40 -1.65 -7.11
C TRP A 51 14.65 -2.45 -5.84
N VAL A 52 13.63 -3.14 -5.30
CA VAL A 52 13.82 -3.97 -4.11
C VAL A 52 14.80 -5.10 -4.38
N VAL A 53 14.68 -5.77 -5.54
CA VAL A 53 15.64 -6.80 -5.97
C VAL A 53 17.05 -6.22 -6.14
N ARG A 54 17.19 -5.09 -6.84
CA ARG A 54 18.49 -4.43 -7.04
C ARG A 54 19.16 -4.01 -5.73
N LEU A 55 18.38 -3.58 -4.75
CA LEU A 55 18.91 -3.16 -3.45
C LEU A 55 19.22 -4.36 -2.56
N GLY A 56 18.34 -5.36 -2.52
CA GLY A 56 18.48 -6.58 -1.72
C GLY A 56 19.63 -7.46 -2.18
N ASP A 57 19.72 -7.74 -3.48
CA ASP A 57 20.77 -8.56 -4.10
C ASP A 57 21.92 -7.71 -4.67
N GLY A 58 22.14 -6.54 -4.06
CA GLY A 58 23.15 -5.58 -4.47
C GLY A 58 24.45 -5.73 -3.66
N THR A 59 24.79 -4.68 -2.94
CA THR A 59 25.90 -4.67 -1.96
C THR A 59 25.40 -5.05 -0.57
N ASP A 60 26.30 -5.47 0.32
CA ASP A 60 25.97 -5.72 1.73
C ASP A 60 25.25 -4.52 2.38
N GLU A 61 25.71 -3.30 2.08
CA GLU A 61 25.11 -2.09 2.63
C GLU A 61 23.72 -1.79 2.05
N SER A 62 23.52 -1.97 0.74
CA SER A 62 22.18 -1.79 0.14
C SER A 62 21.21 -2.85 0.62
N SER A 63 21.68 -4.10 0.75
CA SER A 63 20.89 -5.23 1.24
C SER A 63 20.44 -4.99 2.67
N ARG A 64 21.38 -4.63 3.57
CA ARG A 64 21.09 -4.28 4.96
C ARG A 64 20.08 -3.14 5.09
N ARG A 65 20.20 -2.09 4.26
CA ARG A 65 19.24 -0.97 4.25
C ARG A 65 17.86 -1.39 3.75
N MET A 66 17.80 -2.28 2.76
CA MET A 66 16.54 -2.79 2.21
C MET A 66 15.83 -3.70 3.21
N GLN A 67 16.56 -4.62 3.86
CA GLN A 67 16.03 -5.44 4.95
C GLN A 67 15.48 -4.58 6.09
N THR A 68 16.28 -3.63 6.59
CA THR A 68 15.87 -2.71 7.67
C THR A 68 14.59 -1.96 7.31
N ALA A 69 14.47 -1.50 6.07
CA ALA A 69 13.29 -0.80 5.60
C ALA A 69 12.04 -1.69 5.52
N LEU A 70 12.19 -2.96 5.12
CA LEU A 70 11.09 -3.92 5.16
C LEU A 70 10.69 -4.21 6.60
N ASP A 71 11.64 -4.52 7.49
CA ASP A 71 11.36 -4.81 8.90
C ASP A 71 10.61 -3.68 9.60
N GLU A 72 11.01 -2.43 9.33
CA GLU A 72 10.40 -1.22 9.88
C GLU A 72 8.96 -0.99 9.39
N LEU A 73 8.69 -1.25 8.11
CA LEU A 73 7.41 -0.87 7.48
C LEU A 73 6.39 -2.01 7.40
N TRP A 74 6.84 -3.27 7.47
CA TRP A 74 5.98 -4.44 7.39
C TRP A 74 4.84 -4.47 8.41
N PRO A 75 5.02 -4.09 9.70
CA PRO A 75 3.92 -4.05 10.67
C PRO A 75 2.70 -3.27 10.17
N TYR A 76 2.92 -2.16 9.47
CA TYR A 76 1.86 -1.26 8.99
C TYR A 76 1.04 -1.84 7.83
N ALA A 77 1.56 -2.87 7.13
CA ALA A 77 0.80 -3.54 6.08
C ALA A 77 -0.42 -4.29 6.64
N ALA A 78 -0.44 -4.61 7.95
CA ALA A 78 -1.55 -5.32 8.57
C ALA A 78 -2.89 -4.58 8.42
N GLU A 79 -2.89 -3.24 8.54
CA GLU A 79 -4.11 -2.44 8.41
C GLU A 79 -4.74 -2.57 7.01
N LEU A 80 -3.95 -2.86 5.96
CA LEU A 80 -4.46 -2.99 4.59
C LEU A 80 -5.56 -4.06 4.47
N PHE A 81 -5.52 -5.09 5.31
CA PHE A 81 -6.43 -6.24 5.28
C PHE A 81 -7.56 -6.17 6.30
N GLU A 82 -7.61 -5.10 7.10
CA GLU A 82 -8.70 -4.90 8.05
C GLU A 82 -9.99 -4.47 7.34
N SER A 83 -11.11 -4.99 7.85
CA SER A 83 -12.46 -4.60 7.46
C SER A 83 -13.13 -3.85 8.60
N ASP A 84 -14.00 -2.89 8.25
CA ASP A 84 -14.93 -2.26 9.17
C ASP A 84 -16.38 -2.50 8.72
N ALA A 85 -17.32 -2.08 9.57
CA ALA A 85 -18.75 -2.29 9.31
C ALA A 85 -19.24 -1.64 8.00
N LEU A 86 -18.60 -0.56 7.53
CA LEU A 86 -18.94 0.05 6.24
C LEU A 86 -18.44 -0.82 5.10
N THR A 87 -17.16 -1.23 5.13
CA THR A 87 -16.57 -2.10 4.12
C THR A 87 -17.34 -3.41 4.01
N GLU A 88 -17.67 -4.06 5.13
CA GLU A 88 -18.45 -5.31 5.14
C GLU A 88 -19.81 -5.17 4.41
N ARG A 89 -20.53 -4.07 4.66
CA ARG A 89 -21.80 -3.80 3.96
C ARG A 89 -21.61 -3.56 2.47
N LEU A 90 -20.52 -2.91 2.07
CA LEU A 90 -20.23 -2.65 0.65
C LEU A 90 -19.78 -3.91 -0.08
N VAL A 91 -18.99 -4.76 0.59
CA VAL A 91 -18.61 -6.09 0.08
C VAL A 91 -19.84 -6.96 -0.13
N ALA A 92 -20.76 -7.01 0.84
CA ALA A 92 -22.01 -7.78 0.72
C ALA A 92 -22.90 -7.32 -0.45
N ARG A 93 -22.75 -6.07 -0.89
CA ARG A 93 -23.46 -5.50 -2.05
C ARG A 93 -22.68 -5.62 -3.37
N GLY A 94 -21.50 -6.22 -3.35
CA GLY A 94 -20.59 -6.30 -4.50
C GLY A 94 -19.97 -4.97 -4.91
N VAL A 95 -20.03 -3.93 -4.06
CA VAL A 95 -19.51 -2.60 -4.36
C VAL A 95 -18.02 -2.50 -4.06
N ALA A 96 -17.59 -3.04 -2.91
CA ALA A 96 -16.19 -3.05 -2.49
C ALA A 96 -15.57 -4.45 -2.60
N ALA A 97 -14.25 -4.52 -2.72
CA ALA A 97 -13.50 -5.75 -2.55
C ALA A 97 -13.32 -6.05 -1.05
N ASP A 98 -13.32 -7.33 -0.68
CA ASP A 98 -13.02 -7.77 0.69
C ASP A 98 -11.51 -7.65 0.97
N PRO A 99 -11.07 -6.74 1.87
CA PRO A 99 -9.66 -6.58 2.20
C PRO A 99 -9.01 -7.85 2.73
N ALA A 100 -9.72 -8.68 3.51
CA ALA A 100 -9.16 -9.89 4.10
C ALA A 100 -8.79 -10.92 3.01
N ALA A 101 -9.62 -11.02 1.97
CA ALA A 101 -9.35 -11.89 0.83
C ALA A 101 -8.11 -11.47 0.01
N LEU A 102 -7.62 -10.24 0.18
CA LEU A 102 -6.43 -9.73 -0.53
C LEU A 102 -5.11 -10.11 0.16
N GLU A 103 -5.13 -10.57 1.41
CA GLU A 103 -3.88 -10.86 2.15
C GLU A 103 -3.09 -12.01 1.52
N ALA A 104 -3.76 -13.10 1.14
CA ALA A 104 -3.11 -14.26 0.54
C ALA A 104 -2.38 -13.91 -0.79
N PRO A 105 -3.03 -13.31 -1.81
CA PRO A 105 -2.34 -12.94 -3.05
C PRO A 105 -1.26 -11.88 -2.82
N TRP A 106 -1.49 -10.92 -1.92
CA TRP A 106 -0.48 -9.93 -1.53
C TRP A 106 0.78 -10.61 -0.97
N ARG A 107 0.59 -11.53 -0.02
CA ARG A 107 1.66 -12.24 0.66
C ARG A 107 2.50 -13.03 -0.33
N VAL A 108 1.86 -13.78 -1.24
CA VAL A 108 2.56 -14.50 -2.31
C VAL A 108 3.43 -13.56 -3.14
N SER A 109 2.90 -12.41 -3.53
CA SER A 109 3.63 -11.43 -4.34
C SER A 109 4.85 -10.86 -3.60
N VAL A 110 4.67 -10.37 -2.37
CA VAL A 110 5.75 -9.73 -1.61
C VAL A 110 6.81 -10.74 -1.17
N GLU A 111 6.41 -11.95 -0.76
CA GLU A 111 7.35 -13.03 -0.40
C GLU A 111 8.19 -13.49 -1.59
N GLN A 112 7.60 -13.56 -2.79
CA GLN A 112 8.35 -13.83 -4.01
C GLN A 112 9.41 -12.77 -4.26
N VAL A 113 9.08 -11.48 -4.11
CA VAL A 113 10.05 -10.39 -4.26
C VAL A 113 11.15 -10.46 -3.21
N CYS A 114 10.82 -10.78 -1.95
CA CYS A 114 11.83 -10.94 -0.89
C CYS A 114 12.81 -12.08 -1.22
N ARG A 115 12.30 -13.23 -1.68
CA ARG A 115 13.15 -14.36 -2.10
C ARG A 115 14.07 -13.99 -3.26
N GLU A 116 13.54 -13.33 -4.28
CA GLU A 116 14.33 -12.87 -5.43
C GLU A 116 15.40 -11.83 -5.03
N ALA A 117 15.07 -10.98 -4.07
CA ALA A 117 15.97 -9.96 -3.53
C ALA A 117 16.96 -10.48 -2.49
N THR A 118 17.01 -11.80 -2.24
CA THR A 118 17.83 -12.43 -1.17
C THR A 118 17.58 -11.85 0.25
N LEU A 119 16.36 -11.35 0.49
CA LEU A 119 15.91 -10.79 1.77
C LEU A 119 15.05 -11.80 2.55
N THR A 120 14.98 -11.58 3.86
CA THR A 120 14.11 -12.35 4.76
C THR A 120 12.74 -11.71 4.87
N VAL A 121 11.69 -12.54 4.96
CA VAL A 121 10.31 -12.10 5.15
C VAL A 121 10.12 -11.70 6.62
N PRO A 122 9.77 -10.44 6.94
CA PRO A 122 9.58 -10.00 8.31
C PRO A 122 8.43 -10.71 9.03
N GLN A 123 8.62 -11.00 10.31
CA GLN A 123 7.61 -11.56 11.22
C GLN A 123 7.34 -10.59 12.36
N PRO A 124 6.50 -9.56 12.17
CA PRO A 124 6.34 -8.52 13.17
C PRO A 124 5.55 -9.02 14.39
N ALA A 125 6.00 -8.64 15.58
CA ALA A 125 5.28 -8.91 16.84
C ALA A 125 4.13 -7.91 17.10
N TRP A 126 4.05 -6.84 16.32
CA TRP A 126 3.07 -5.75 16.45
C TRP A 126 2.40 -5.44 15.12
N ARG A 127 1.14 -4.99 15.17
CA ARG A 127 0.28 -4.68 14.04
C ARG A 127 -0.45 -3.35 14.31
N PRO A 128 0.15 -2.19 13.99
CA PRO A 128 -0.52 -0.90 14.11
C PRO A 128 -1.76 -0.81 13.23
N THR A 129 -2.77 -0.11 13.73
CA THR A 129 -4.04 0.20 13.05
C THR A 129 -4.52 1.59 13.49
N GLY A 130 -5.59 2.08 12.88
CA GLY A 130 -6.32 3.27 13.33
C GLY A 130 -6.41 4.37 12.29
N GLY A 131 -5.65 4.26 11.18
CA GLY A 131 -5.67 5.21 10.08
C GLY A 131 -7.08 5.40 9.50
N ARG A 132 -7.85 4.31 9.31
CA ARG A 132 -9.26 4.40 8.87
C ARG A 132 -10.20 5.05 9.90
N LYS A 133 -9.79 5.14 11.17
CA LYS A 133 -10.51 5.79 12.27
C LYS A 133 -10.01 7.20 12.57
N GLY A 134 -9.14 7.76 11.72
CA GLY A 134 -8.53 9.08 11.92
C GLY A 134 -7.41 9.10 12.98
N GLN A 135 -6.95 7.94 13.45
CA GLN A 135 -5.85 7.81 14.40
C GLN A 135 -4.55 7.58 13.62
N HIS A 136 -3.86 8.67 13.30
CA HIS A 136 -2.66 8.64 12.47
C HIS A 136 -1.37 8.75 13.30
N THR A 137 -0.24 8.38 12.70
CA THR A 137 1.07 8.68 13.25
C THR A 137 1.34 10.20 13.24
N GLU A 138 2.30 10.65 14.06
CA GLU A 138 2.67 12.06 14.18
C GLU A 138 3.04 12.71 12.84
N ALA A 139 3.61 11.93 11.91
CA ALA A 139 3.99 12.39 10.58
C ALA A 139 2.82 12.97 9.77
N PHE A 140 1.60 12.47 9.97
CA PHE A 140 0.44 12.88 9.17
C PHE A 140 0.06 14.35 9.41
N GLY A 141 0.20 14.86 10.64
CA GLY A 141 -0.09 16.25 10.95
C GLY A 141 0.80 17.22 10.18
N HIS A 142 2.10 16.91 10.06
CA HIS A 142 3.05 17.70 9.29
C HIS A 142 2.73 17.69 7.79
N LEU A 143 2.40 16.52 7.24
CA LEU A 143 2.03 16.38 5.83
C LEU A 143 0.78 17.20 5.48
N LEU A 144 -0.25 17.16 6.33
CA LEU A 144 -1.47 17.94 6.10
C LEU A 144 -1.22 19.44 6.20
N ALA A 145 -0.40 19.87 7.16
CA ALA A 145 -0.05 21.28 7.31
C ALA A 145 0.60 21.85 6.04
N GLU A 146 1.53 21.10 5.43
CA GLU A 146 2.17 21.48 4.18
C GLU A 146 1.20 21.41 2.99
N LEU A 147 0.51 20.28 2.80
CA LEU A 147 -0.43 20.07 1.69
C LEU A 147 -1.52 21.15 1.64
N GLN A 148 -2.02 21.57 2.80
CA GLN A 148 -3.17 22.46 2.90
C GLN A 148 -2.78 23.94 3.04
N HIS A 149 -1.48 24.26 3.10
CA HIS A 149 -1.02 25.61 3.39
C HIS A 149 -1.63 26.66 2.44
N LEU A 150 -1.45 26.49 1.13
CA LEU A 150 -1.91 27.47 0.14
C LEU A 150 -3.44 27.65 0.18
N HIS A 151 -4.17 26.54 0.27
CA HIS A 151 -5.64 26.57 0.32
C HIS A 151 -6.16 27.25 1.59
N ARG A 152 -5.55 26.98 2.74
CA ARG A 152 -5.95 27.60 4.03
C ARG A 152 -5.57 29.07 4.12
N SER A 153 -4.47 29.48 3.49
CA SER A 153 -4.04 30.88 3.43
C SER A 153 -4.92 31.73 2.51
N HIS A 154 -5.59 31.12 1.53
CA HIS A 154 -6.46 31.82 0.57
C HIS A 154 -7.85 31.17 0.40
N PRO A 155 -8.72 31.21 1.44
CA PRO A 155 -10.05 30.63 1.35
C PRO A 155 -10.88 31.28 0.24
N GLY A 156 -11.52 30.46 -0.61
CA GLY A 156 -12.39 30.91 -1.71
C GLY A 156 -11.68 31.21 -3.04
N ALA A 157 -10.35 31.07 -3.12
CA ALA A 157 -9.62 31.14 -4.38
C ALA A 157 -9.92 29.94 -5.29
N SER A 158 -9.90 30.16 -6.61
CA SER A 158 -10.04 29.12 -7.65
C SER A 158 -8.70 28.79 -8.29
N TRP A 159 -8.43 27.50 -8.50
CA TRP A 159 -7.21 26.96 -9.12
C TRP A 159 -7.56 25.91 -10.17
#